data_AF-E7NB50-F1
#
_entry.id   AF-E7NB50-F1
#
_cell.length_a   1.000
_cell.length_b   1.000
_cell.length_c   1.000
_cell.angle_alpha   90.00
_cell.angle_beta   90.00
_cell.angle_gamma   90.00
#
_symmetry.space_group_name_H-M   'P 1'
#
loop_
_entity.id
_entity.type
_entity.pdbx_description
1 polymer ?
#
loop_
_entity_poly.entity_id
_entity_poly.type
_entity_poly.pdbx_seq_one_letter_code
_entity_poly.pdbx_strand_id
1 'polypeptide(L)'
;MSGHRLTVEVSPLVRIDDSTTALSMVLSRAADDANGSDFSFGTVMGYINFAGDWRYGVTSTRLIDTVKGRAWTSVSTMSKERLDIKPGQSVTTYVAFGAVDSDSVTVLVPQTGFVTVDVISRDEVSRTGIDLKAMETAVKDDKPVTEQAAASPIEINSRTVDGSLGARTGGKDVTIVMASDVTFAPDSADLAAAAEAQLQTVAGQIAQYPDGGTLTIVGHTDDVQDDAYNQALSEKRANTVKTRLGQLTGLDKWNPSVAGKGESEPRVSGTTDEARAANRRVEITLTPTGGTGSSTKRGGLGNGAGSATPSAQASSGGASLPEAKGPVGKGTEGVTVKRSDGSGWLTISLDHVTRAGGYLLGEVKVVAVDGDTSASDWFHDIDSGGIFSNSRNEDSASVQYTLSSACDGLAVVAGGMQILPADYVPGGKDTHWPLAEFNLAEKLQAGTAMTVAVVWPDPGGDTITVDHQSIKKGNGSYAYRLTDIPVKDS
;
A
#
# COMPACT_ATOMS: atom_id res chain seq x y z
N MET A 1 4.51 4.59 -21.28
CA MET A 1 5.40 4.01 -20.25
C MET A 1 6.78 4.55 -20.47
N SER A 2 7.45 5.06 -19.43
CA SER A 2 8.79 5.68 -19.52
C SER A 2 9.00 6.57 -20.76
N GLY A 3 7.99 7.36 -21.12
CA GLY A 3 8.00 8.24 -22.29
C GLY A 3 7.86 7.62 -23.69
N HIS A 4 7.77 6.30 -23.79
CA HIS A 4 7.44 5.59 -25.03
C HIS A 4 5.92 5.48 -25.25
N ARG A 5 5.50 5.50 -26.52
CA ARG A 5 4.12 5.26 -26.94
C ARG A 5 3.85 3.76 -27.11
N LEU A 6 3.37 3.16 -26.03
CA LEU A 6 3.10 1.73 -25.94
C LEU A 6 1.63 1.46 -25.65
N THR A 7 1.13 0.34 -26.16
CA THR A 7 -0.18 -0.21 -25.79
C THR A 7 -0.01 -1.61 -25.21
N VAL A 8 -0.87 -1.94 -24.24
CA VAL A 8 -0.98 -3.28 -23.68
C VAL A 8 -2.43 -3.72 -23.82
N GLU A 9 -2.64 -4.78 -24.56
CA GLU A 9 -3.93 -5.45 -24.63
C GLU A 9 -3.88 -6.65 -23.69
N VAL A 10 -4.83 -6.73 -22.75
CA VAL A 10 -4.91 -7.79 -21.74
C VAL A 10 -6.10 -8.69 -22.07
N SER A 11 -5.87 -9.98 -22.19
CA SER A 11 -6.94 -10.96 -22.40
C SER A 11 -7.75 -11.22 -21.13
N PRO A 12 -8.92 -11.87 -21.23
CA PRO A 12 -9.48 -12.63 -20.11
C PRO A 12 -8.44 -13.53 -19.45
N LEU A 13 -8.60 -13.76 -18.15
CA LEU A 13 -7.77 -14.67 -17.38
C LEU A 13 -8.28 -16.10 -17.59
N VAL A 14 -7.42 -16.98 -18.10
CA VAL A 14 -7.78 -18.36 -18.43
C VAL A 14 -7.37 -19.31 -17.31
N ARG A 15 -8.28 -20.17 -16.87
CA ARG A 15 -7.95 -21.31 -15.98
C ARG A 15 -7.26 -22.40 -16.80
N ILE A 16 -5.95 -22.56 -16.62
CA ILE A 16 -5.12 -23.53 -17.36
C ILE A 16 -5.27 -24.93 -16.77
N ASP A 17 -5.21 -25.00 -15.45
CA ASP A 17 -5.43 -26.20 -14.64
C ASP A 17 -5.98 -25.79 -13.25
N ASP A 18 -6.13 -26.76 -12.34
CA ASP A 18 -6.70 -26.53 -11.00
C ASP A 18 -5.85 -25.60 -10.12
N SER A 19 -4.60 -25.36 -10.48
CA SER A 19 -3.62 -24.61 -9.69
C SER A 19 -3.12 -23.33 -10.38
N THR A 20 -3.33 -23.20 -11.68
CA THR A 20 -2.70 -22.15 -12.51
C THR A 20 -3.74 -21.43 -13.35
N THR A 21 -3.67 -20.10 -13.31
CA THR A 21 -4.33 -19.23 -14.28
C THR A 21 -3.30 -18.47 -15.09
N ALA A 22 -3.65 -18.08 -16.31
CA ALA A 22 -2.77 -17.28 -17.15
C ALA A 22 -3.55 -16.30 -18.01
N LEU A 23 -2.95 -15.15 -18.28
CA LEU A 23 -3.44 -14.18 -19.25
C LEU A 23 -2.39 -14.00 -20.36
N SER A 24 -2.84 -13.61 -21.54
CA SER A 24 -1.96 -13.10 -22.59
C SER A 24 -1.96 -11.59 -22.58
N MET A 25 -0.79 -11.00 -22.75
CA MET A 25 -0.62 -9.57 -23.00
C MET A 25 -0.01 -9.37 -24.38
N VAL A 26 -0.66 -8.55 -25.21
CA VAL A 26 -0.07 -8.07 -26.47
C VAL A 26 0.52 -6.69 -26.20
N LEU A 27 1.85 -6.63 -26.25
CA LEU A 27 2.62 -5.41 -26.03
C LEU A 27 2.99 -4.84 -27.39
N SER A 28 2.57 -3.61 -27.69
CA SER A 28 2.84 -2.98 -28.98
C SER A 28 3.52 -1.63 -28.82
N ARG A 29 4.50 -1.35 -29.70
CA ARG A 29 5.15 -0.03 -29.81
C ARG A 29 4.64 0.69 -31.04
N ALA A 30 4.15 1.92 -30.86
CA ALA A 30 3.64 2.72 -31.97
C ALA A 30 4.73 2.94 -33.04
N ALA A 31 4.34 2.90 -34.32
CA ALA A 31 5.28 3.10 -35.44
C ALA A 31 5.86 4.53 -35.48
N ASP A 32 5.12 5.49 -34.92
CA ASP A 32 5.48 6.90 -34.82
C ASP A 32 6.00 7.29 -33.42
N ASP A 33 6.47 6.30 -32.63
CA ASP A 33 7.15 6.57 -31.37
C ASP A 33 8.45 7.37 -31.62
N ALA A 34 8.40 8.67 -31.32
CA ALA A 34 9.49 9.60 -31.55
C ALA A 34 10.65 9.40 -30.56
N ASN A 35 10.46 8.61 -29.49
CA ASN A 35 11.54 8.30 -28.56
C ASN A 35 12.50 7.30 -29.22
N GLY A 36 13.68 7.79 -29.59
CA GLY A 36 14.70 7.05 -30.33
C GLY A 36 15.55 6.10 -29.46
N SER A 37 15.32 6.03 -28.14
CA SER A 37 15.97 5.01 -27.32
C SER A 37 15.38 3.63 -27.56
N ASP A 38 16.21 2.60 -27.36
CA ASP A 38 15.73 1.23 -27.27
C ASP A 38 14.81 1.11 -26.04
N PHE A 39 13.69 0.41 -26.22
CA PHE A 39 12.75 0.13 -25.14
C PHE A 39 12.73 -1.36 -24.84
N SER A 40 12.85 -1.69 -23.55
CA SER A 40 12.79 -3.07 -23.07
C SER A 40 11.79 -3.19 -21.93
N PHE A 41 10.74 -4.00 -22.11
CA PHE A 41 9.76 -4.22 -21.05
C PHE A 41 10.38 -4.86 -19.79
N GLY A 42 11.53 -5.53 -19.91
CA GLY A 42 12.23 -6.16 -18.79
C GLY A 42 12.90 -5.18 -17.82
N THR A 43 13.07 -3.92 -18.20
CA THR A 43 13.56 -2.86 -17.30
C THR A 43 12.38 -2.10 -16.66
N VAL A 44 11.30 -1.92 -17.44
CA VAL A 44 10.20 -0.99 -17.16
C VAL A 44 9.03 -1.64 -16.39
N MET A 45 8.64 -2.87 -16.75
CA MET A 45 7.51 -3.59 -16.12
C MET A 45 7.94 -4.51 -14.97
N GLY A 46 9.19 -4.32 -14.54
CA GLY A 46 9.79 -4.93 -13.38
C GLY A 46 10.61 -6.18 -13.66
N TYR A 47 11.44 -6.48 -12.67
CA TYR A 47 12.18 -7.71 -12.57
C TYR A 47 11.96 -8.24 -11.15
N ILE A 48 11.60 -9.53 -11.04
CA ILE A 48 11.40 -10.17 -9.74
C ILE A 48 12.47 -11.22 -9.55
N ASN A 49 13.08 -11.20 -8.37
CA ASN A 49 13.99 -12.26 -7.93
C ASN A 49 13.19 -13.38 -7.26
N PHE A 50 13.15 -14.54 -7.92
CA PHE A 50 12.59 -15.77 -7.38
C PHE A 50 13.73 -16.63 -6.80
N ALA A 51 14.15 -16.34 -5.56
CA ALA A 51 15.16 -17.13 -4.85
C ALA A 51 16.48 -17.33 -5.63
N GLY A 52 16.97 -16.27 -6.28
CA GLY A 52 18.18 -16.26 -7.11
C GLY A 52 17.91 -16.31 -8.61
N ASP A 53 16.68 -16.62 -9.03
CA ASP A 53 16.27 -16.66 -10.43
C ASP A 53 15.61 -15.33 -10.85
N TRP A 54 16.33 -14.52 -11.62
CA TRP A 54 15.83 -13.25 -12.11
C TRP A 54 14.89 -13.47 -13.30
N ARG A 55 13.66 -12.99 -13.17
CA ARG A 55 12.67 -12.99 -14.27
C ARG A 55 12.44 -11.58 -14.78
N TYR A 56 12.25 -11.45 -16.08
CA TYR A 56 12.09 -10.19 -16.79
C TYR A 56 10.75 -10.12 -17.53
N GLY A 57 10.34 -8.91 -17.89
CA GLY A 57 9.10 -8.64 -18.63
C GLY A 57 8.05 -8.07 -17.69
N VAL A 58 6.79 -8.47 -17.88
CA VAL A 58 5.63 -7.97 -17.12
C VAL A 58 5.48 -8.62 -15.73
N THR A 59 6.61 -8.85 -15.03
CA THR A 59 6.66 -9.63 -13.78
C THR A 59 5.95 -8.95 -12.63
N SER A 60 5.90 -7.62 -12.64
CA SER A 60 5.20 -6.87 -11.59
C SER A 60 3.69 -6.76 -11.84
N THR A 61 3.14 -7.50 -12.81
CA THR A 61 1.68 -7.61 -12.99
C THR A 61 1.04 -8.30 -11.80
N ARG A 62 -0.11 -7.78 -11.36
CA ARG A 62 -0.83 -8.27 -10.17
C ARG A 62 -2.28 -8.52 -10.49
N LEU A 63 -2.83 -9.57 -9.91
CA LEU A 63 -4.28 -9.76 -9.86
C LEU A 63 -4.80 -9.26 -8.53
N ILE A 64 -5.94 -8.59 -8.57
CA ILE A 64 -6.60 -7.99 -7.43
C ILE A 64 -8.07 -8.40 -7.48
N ASP A 65 -8.48 -9.18 -6.49
CA ASP A 65 -9.88 -9.45 -6.22
C ASP A 65 -10.35 -8.46 -5.17
N THR A 66 -10.85 -7.32 -5.65
CA THR A 66 -11.30 -6.23 -4.79
C THR A 66 -12.52 -6.63 -3.97
N VAL A 67 -13.35 -7.56 -4.46
CA VAL A 67 -14.57 -8.01 -3.76
C VAL A 67 -14.22 -8.90 -2.56
N LYS A 68 -13.26 -9.82 -2.72
CA LYS A 68 -12.81 -10.72 -1.66
C LYS A 68 -11.60 -10.18 -0.89
N GLY A 69 -11.04 -9.04 -1.27
CA GLY A 69 -9.89 -8.41 -0.62
C GLY A 69 -8.62 -9.25 -0.67
N ARG A 70 -8.29 -9.80 -1.84
CA ARG A 70 -7.11 -10.67 -2.03
C ARG A 70 -6.32 -10.27 -3.26
N ALA A 71 -5.02 -10.53 -3.25
CA ALA A 71 -4.14 -10.26 -4.37
C ALA A 71 -3.22 -11.45 -4.67
N TRP A 72 -2.75 -11.49 -5.91
CA TRP A 72 -1.75 -12.43 -6.40
C TRP A 72 -0.56 -11.67 -6.98
N THR A 73 0.64 -12.22 -6.80
CA THR A 73 1.80 -11.86 -7.63
C THR A 73 1.87 -12.78 -8.83
N SER A 74 2.48 -12.33 -9.92
CA SER A 74 2.84 -13.25 -11.00
C SER A 74 3.80 -14.33 -10.44
N VAL A 75 3.58 -15.57 -10.85
CA VAL A 75 4.45 -16.72 -10.48
C VAL A 75 5.45 -17.06 -11.57
N SER A 76 5.29 -16.43 -12.74
CA SER A 76 6.15 -16.55 -13.90
C SER A 76 5.72 -15.52 -14.95
N THR A 77 6.71 -14.98 -15.64
CA THR A 77 6.55 -14.39 -16.96
C THR A 77 7.25 -15.31 -17.94
N MET A 78 6.54 -15.74 -18.97
CA MET A 78 7.05 -16.74 -19.92
C MET A 78 8.14 -16.21 -20.87
N SER A 79 8.79 -15.10 -20.49
CA SER A 79 9.96 -14.52 -21.13
C SER A 79 11.14 -14.53 -20.17
N LYS A 80 12.13 -15.39 -20.44
CA LYS A 80 13.43 -15.37 -19.74
C LYS A 80 14.36 -14.27 -20.23
N GLU A 81 13.95 -13.59 -21.31
CA GLU A 81 14.71 -12.52 -21.95
C GLU A 81 14.02 -11.18 -21.78
N ARG A 82 14.82 -10.13 -21.93
CA ARG A 82 14.32 -8.76 -22.08
C ARG A 82 13.52 -8.66 -23.38
N LEU A 83 12.28 -8.19 -23.29
CA LEU A 83 11.41 -8.03 -24.44
C LEU A 83 11.67 -6.67 -25.09
N ASP A 84 12.49 -6.67 -26.13
CA ASP A 84 12.79 -5.49 -26.93
C ASP A 84 11.82 -5.38 -28.11
N ILE A 85 11.11 -4.26 -28.21
CA ILE A 85 10.13 -4.02 -29.27
C ILE A 85 10.54 -2.78 -30.08
N LYS A 86 10.72 -2.95 -31.39
CA LYS A 86 10.99 -1.84 -32.31
C LYS A 86 9.70 -1.08 -32.65
N PRO A 87 9.78 0.19 -33.07
CA PRO A 87 8.60 0.93 -33.52
C PRO A 87 7.81 0.14 -34.59
N GLY A 88 6.49 0.04 -34.39
CA GLY A 88 5.58 -0.68 -35.28
C GLY A 88 5.53 -2.19 -35.06
N GLN A 89 6.21 -2.72 -34.05
CA GLN A 89 6.17 -4.14 -33.70
C GLN A 89 5.27 -4.40 -32.50
N SER A 90 4.82 -5.65 -32.40
CA SER A 90 4.09 -6.20 -31.27
C SER A 90 4.68 -7.54 -30.86
N VAL A 91 4.62 -7.86 -29.57
CA VAL A 91 4.96 -9.18 -29.03
C VAL A 91 3.84 -9.65 -28.10
N THR A 92 3.54 -10.93 -28.14
CA THR A 92 2.64 -11.57 -27.18
C THR A 92 3.47 -12.22 -26.09
N THR A 93 3.13 -11.94 -24.84
CA THR A 93 3.69 -12.61 -23.66
C THR A 93 2.56 -13.18 -22.81
N TYR A 94 2.89 -14.18 -21.99
CA TYR A 94 1.96 -14.82 -21.09
C TYR A 94 2.42 -14.62 -19.65
N VAL A 95 1.46 -14.36 -18.77
CA VAL A 95 1.71 -14.16 -17.34
C VAL A 95 0.90 -15.18 -16.57
N ALA A 96 1.57 -15.98 -15.76
CA ALA A 96 0.93 -16.99 -14.94
C ALA A 96 0.74 -16.50 -13.50
N PHE A 97 -0.36 -16.93 -12.91
CA PHE A 97 -0.76 -16.73 -11.52
C PHE A 97 -1.24 -18.05 -10.94
N GLY A 98 -1.45 -18.09 -9.63
CA GLY A 98 -2.13 -19.23 -9.03
C GLY A 98 -3.61 -19.31 -9.41
N ALA A 99 -4.29 -20.28 -8.80
CA ALA A 99 -5.72 -20.50 -9.02
C ALA A 99 -6.55 -19.27 -8.60
N VAL A 100 -7.52 -18.92 -9.44
CA VAL A 100 -8.49 -17.85 -9.20
C VAL A 100 -9.91 -18.41 -9.28
N ASP A 101 -10.63 -18.28 -8.17
CA ASP A 101 -11.98 -18.80 -7.93
C ASP A 101 -13.07 -17.72 -8.06
N SER A 102 -12.71 -16.54 -8.56
CA SER A 102 -13.64 -15.43 -8.82
C SER A 102 -13.97 -15.36 -10.31
N ASP A 103 -15.13 -14.79 -10.65
CA ASP A 103 -15.61 -14.69 -12.04
C ASP A 103 -14.93 -13.56 -12.81
N SER A 104 -14.42 -12.55 -12.10
CA SER A 104 -13.62 -11.46 -12.64
C SER A 104 -12.53 -11.04 -11.65
N VAL A 105 -11.47 -10.43 -12.17
CA VAL A 105 -10.39 -9.83 -11.37
C VAL A 105 -9.92 -8.54 -12.00
N THR A 106 -9.43 -7.62 -11.17
CA THR A 106 -8.70 -6.43 -11.66
C THR A 106 -7.23 -6.78 -11.85
N VAL A 107 -6.70 -6.49 -13.02
CA VAL A 107 -5.28 -6.64 -13.36
C VAL A 107 -4.62 -5.27 -13.21
N LEU A 108 -3.62 -5.17 -12.32
CA LEU A 108 -2.68 -4.05 -12.30
C LEU A 108 -1.59 -4.35 -13.32
N VAL A 109 -1.52 -3.51 -14.35
CA VAL A 109 -0.48 -3.57 -15.37
C VAL A 109 0.53 -2.43 -15.12
N PRO A 110 1.80 -2.76 -14.82
CA PRO A 110 2.80 -1.75 -14.49
C PRO A 110 2.90 -0.65 -15.55
N GLN A 111 3.18 0.56 -15.10
CA GLN A 111 3.23 1.82 -15.85
C GLN A 111 2.06 2.08 -16.82
N THR A 112 0.94 1.38 -16.65
CA THR A 112 -0.21 1.42 -17.56
C THR A 112 -1.47 1.83 -16.80
N GLY A 113 -1.84 1.06 -15.77
CA GLY A 113 -3.09 1.26 -15.04
C GLY A 113 -3.78 -0.05 -14.71
N PHE A 114 -5.11 0.00 -14.66
CA PHE A 114 -5.95 -1.13 -14.25
C PHE A 114 -6.88 -1.59 -15.37
N VAL A 115 -7.09 -2.90 -15.47
CA VAL A 115 -8.12 -3.48 -16.33
C VAL A 115 -8.82 -4.62 -15.61
N THR A 116 -10.15 -4.56 -15.53
CA THR A 116 -10.93 -5.68 -15.02
C THR A 116 -11.21 -6.66 -16.15
N VAL A 117 -10.89 -7.93 -15.91
CA VAL A 117 -11.03 -9.00 -16.89
C VAL A 117 -11.87 -10.14 -16.32
N ASP A 118 -12.61 -10.82 -17.19
CA ASP A 118 -13.33 -12.04 -16.84
C ASP A 118 -12.34 -13.19 -16.62
N VAL A 119 -12.72 -14.13 -15.75
CA VAL A 119 -12.00 -15.38 -15.49
C VAL A 119 -12.73 -16.53 -16.14
N ILE A 120 -12.18 -17.05 -17.22
CA ILE A 120 -12.82 -18.02 -18.11
C ILE A 120 -12.20 -19.41 -18.02
N SER A 121 -12.98 -20.43 -18.34
CA SER A 121 -12.50 -21.79 -18.53
C SER A 121 -11.86 -22.00 -19.91
N ARG A 122 -11.15 -23.12 -20.08
CA ARG A 122 -10.51 -23.51 -21.36
C ARG A 122 -11.50 -23.60 -22.51
N ASP A 123 -12.71 -24.10 -22.25
CA ASP A 123 -13.74 -24.31 -23.27
C ASP A 123 -14.29 -22.98 -23.82
N GLU A 124 -14.23 -21.92 -23.01
CA GLU A 124 -14.69 -20.58 -23.36
C GLU A 124 -13.68 -19.79 -24.21
N VAL A 125 -12.41 -20.22 -24.24
CA VAL A 125 -11.32 -19.56 -24.99
C VAL A 125 -11.57 -19.54 -26.50
N SER A 126 -12.33 -20.51 -27.02
CA SER A 126 -12.68 -20.57 -28.45
C SER A 126 -13.35 -19.28 -28.98
N ARG A 127 -13.89 -18.43 -28.09
CA ARG A 127 -14.56 -17.17 -28.42
C ARG A 127 -13.70 -15.91 -28.26
N THR A 128 -12.44 -16.03 -27.80
CA THR A 128 -11.63 -14.88 -27.36
C THR A 128 -10.42 -14.58 -28.26
N GLY A 129 -10.10 -15.46 -29.22
CA GLY A 129 -8.93 -15.29 -30.10
C GLY A 129 -7.58 -15.56 -29.44
N ILE A 130 -7.56 -16.01 -28.18
CA ILE A 130 -6.35 -16.40 -27.46
C ILE A 130 -5.78 -17.70 -28.05
N ASP A 131 -4.48 -17.74 -28.30
CA ASP A 131 -3.76 -18.98 -28.63
C ASP A 131 -3.53 -19.81 -27.35
N LEU A 132 -4.56 -20.59 -26.97
CA LEU A 132 -4.53 -21.43 -25.77
C LEU A 132 -3.36 -22.42 -25.80
N LYS A 133 -3.02 -22.97 -26.97
CA LYS A 133 -1.96 -23.97 -27.08
C LYS A 133 -0.59 -23.34 -26.82
N ALA A 134 -0.34 -22.15 -27.36
CA ALA A 134 0.87 -21.40 -27.07
C ALA A 134 0.96 -21.00 -25.58
N MET A 135 -0.16 -20.54 -25.00
CA MET A 135 -0.24 -20.22 -23.57
C MET A 135 0.08 -21.43 -22.68
N GLU A 136 -0.56 -22.58 -22.93
CA GLU A 136 -0.32 -23.83 -22.18
C GLU A 136 1.13 -24.32 -22.33
N THR A 137 1.69 -24.21 -23.53
CA THR A 137 3.09 -24.58 -23.79
C THR A 137 4.03 -23.68 -22.99
N ALA A 138 3.80 -22.37 -23.04
CA ALA A 138 4.58 -21.39 -22.32
C ALA A 138 4.55 -21.65 -20.80
N VAL A 139 3.35 -21.84 -20.23
CA VAL A 139 3.15 -22.18 -18.81
C VAL A 139 3.92 -23.42 -18.40
N LYS A 140 3.89 -24.47 -19.23
CA LYS A 140 4.57 -25.73 -18.94
C LYS A 140 6.10 -25.60 -18.97
N ASP A 141 6.64 -24.85 -19.93
CA ASP A 141 8.07 -24.74 -20.13
C ASP A 141 8.76 -23.91 -19.05
N ASP A 142 8.05 -22.92 -18.49
CA ASP A 142 8.65 -21.96 -17.57
C ASP A 142 8.67 -22.40 -16.10
N LYS A 143 7.88 -23.44 -15.76
CA LYS A 143 7.73 -24.03 -14.41
C LYS A 143 7.42 -22.97 -13.34
N PRO A 144 6.15 -22.51 -13.24
CA PRO A 144 5.73 -21.46 -12.31
C PRO A 144 6.15 -21.72 -10.87
N VAL A 145 6.49 -20.66 -10.14
CA VAL A 145 6.90 -20.76 -8.74
C VAL A 145 5.68 -20.98 -7.84
N THR A 146 5.43 -22.24 -7.48
CA THR A 146 4.22 -22.67 -6.76
C THR A 146 4.07 -22.06 -5.36
N GLU A 147 5.17 -21.77 -4.67
CA GLU A 147 5.15 -21.13 -3.34
C GLU A 147 4.50 -19.72 -3.39
N GLN A 148 4.63 -19.01 -4.52
CA GLN A 148 4.08 -17.67 -4.71
C GLN A 148 2.66 -17.67 -5.31
N ALA A 149 2.13 -18.85 -5.67
CA ALA A 149 0.84 -18.99 -6.33
C ALA A 149 -0.35 -18.72 -5.40
N ALA A 150 -0.14 -18.79 -4.08
CA ALA A 150 -1.21 -18.58 -3.12
C ALA A 150 -1.76 -17.14 -3.20
N ALA A 151 -3.09 -17.03 -3.19
CA ALA A 151 -3.77 -15.76 -2.96
C ALA A 151 -3.43 -15.27 -1.54
N SER A 152 -3.18 -13.98 -1.41
CA SER A 152 -2.85 -13.38 -0.12
C SER A 152 -3.87 -12.29 0.22
N PRO A 153 -4.29 -12.18 1.50
CA PRO A 153 -5.19 -11.12 1.93
C PRO A 153 -4.53 -9.75 1.72
N ILE A 154 -5.29 -8.80 1.22
CA ILE A 154 -4.87 -7.40 1.15
C ILE A 154 -4.95 -6.80 2.55
N GLU A 155 -3.90 -6.10 2.94
CA GLU A 155 -3.73 -5.46 4.23
C GLU A 155 -3.70 -3.93 4.10
N ILE A 156 -3.88 -3.27 5.24
CA ILE A 156 -3.91 -1.81 5.34
C ILE A 156 -2.83 -1.36 6.32
N ASN A 157 -2.03 -0.38 5.90
CA ASN A 157 -1.07 0.32 6.75
C ASN A 157 -1.45 1.80 6.81
N SER A 158 -1.49 2.37 8.01
CA SER A 158 -1.84 3.77 8.21
C SER A 158 -1.10 4.36 9.41
N ARG A 159 -0.90 5.68 9.38
CA ARG A 159 -0.23 6.40 10.47
C ARG A 159 -0.63 7.86 10.53
N THR A 160 -0.48 8.49 11.69
CA THR A 160 -0.50 9.96 11.77
C THR A 160 0.77 10.55 11.16
N VAL A 161 0.67 11.80 10.72
CA VAL A 161 1.79 12.55 10.11
C VAL A 161 3.01 12.67 11.02
N ASP A 162 2.78 12.76 12.32
CA ASP A 162 3.83 12.84 13.35
C ASP A 162 4.34 11.46 13.79
N GLY A 163 3.80 10.37 13.24
CA GLY A 163 4.15 8.99 13.59
C GLY A 163 3.72 8.57 15.01
N SER A 164 2.93 9.39 15.70
CA SER A 164 2.53 9.13 17.08
C SER A 164 1.51 8.00 17.22
N LEU A 165 0.75 7.71 16.15
CA LEU A 165 -0.21 6.61 16.07
C LEU A 165 -0.03 5.90 14.72
N GLY A 166 0.09 4.56 14.75
CA GLY A 166 0.08 3.72 13.56
C GLY A 166 -0.96 2.61 13.70
N ALA A 167 -1.58 2.18 12.61
CA ALA A 167 -2.51 1.06 12.59
C ALA A 167 -2.27 0.17 11.36
N ARG A 168 -2.15 -1.14 11.62
CA ARG A 168 -1.99 -2.20 10.63
C ARG A 168 -3.20 -3.12 10.71
N THR A 169 -3.93 -3.28 9.61
CA THR A 169 -5.06 -4.22 9.53
C THR A 169 -4.67 -5.37 8.61
N GLY A 170 -4.45 -6.54 9.21
CA GLY A 170 -4.26 -7.79 8.48
C GLY A 170 -5.58 -8.52 8.25
N GLY A 171 -5.57 -9.75 7.75
CA GLY A 171 -6.79 -10.54 7.50
C GLY A 171 -7.52 -11.05 8.75
N LYS A 172 -6.86 -11.02 9.93
CA LYS A 172 -7.39 -11.58 11.18
C LYS A 172 -7.40 -10.59 12.34
N ASP A 173 -6.50 -9.61 12.32
CA ASP A 173 -6.30 -8.68 13.41
C ASP A 173 -6.06 -7.25 12.93
N VAL A 174 -6.21 -6.33 13.87
CA VAL A 174 -5.77 -4.94 13.75
C VAL A 174 -4.77 -4.69 14.85
N THR A 175 -3.56 -4.29 14.50
CA THR A 175 -2.53 -3.87 15.45
C THR A 175 -2.34 -2.37 15.39
N ILE A 176 -2.53 -1.71 16.51
CA ILE A 176 -2.40 -0.26 16.67
C ILE A 176 -1.21 0.01 17.58
N VAL A 177 -0.31 0.90 17.18
CA VAL A 177 0.87 1.29 17.95
C VAL A 177 0.75 2.77 18.31
N MET A 178 0.85 3.07 19.60
CA MET A 178 0.83 4.43 20.14
C MET A 178 2.20 4.77 20.73
N ALA A 179 2.80 5.88 20.28
CA ALA A 179 4.07 6.37 20.82
C ALA A 179 3.86 6.94 22.23
N SER A 180 4.57 6.39 23.22
CA SER A 180 4.35 6.77 24.63
C SER A 180 4.69 8.23 24.91
N ASP A 181 5.63 8.81 24.18
CA ASP A 181 6.07 10.21 24.35
C ASP A 181 4.98 11.22 24.02
N VAL A 182 3.98 10.82 23.23
CA VAL A 182 2.81 11.66 22.88
C VAL A 182 1.60 11.27 23.73
N THR A 183 1.50 9.99 24.10
CA THR A 183 0.36 9.46 24.87
C THR A 183 0.44 9.78 26.37
N PHE A 184 1.63 9.87 26.97
CA PHE A 184 1.79 10.01 28.41
C PHE A 184 2.64 11.22 28.80
N ALA A 185 2.42 11.74 30.02
CA ALA A 185 3.36 12.66 30.64
C ALA A 185 4.73 11.97 30.86
N PRO A 186 5.85 12.74 30.88
CA PRO A 186 7.19 12.18 31.05
C PRO A 186 7.28 11.29 32.29
N ASP A 187 7.85 10.10 32.10
CA ASP A 187 8.05 9.09 33.17
C ASP A 187 6.78 8.76 33.98
N SER A 188 5.60 8.91 33.37
CA SER A 188 4.31 8.68 34.02
C SER A 188 3.42 7.74 33.20
N ALA A 189 2.35 7.27 33.85
CA ALA A 189 1.20 6.60 33.24
C ALA A 189 -0.03 7.53 33.11
N ASP A 190 0.12 8.81 33.45
CA ASP A 190 -0.89 9.83 33.24
C ASP A 190 -0.98 10.21 31.76
N LEU A 191 -2.19 10.26 31.21
CA LEU A 191 -2.41 10.62 29.81
C LEU A 191 -2.06 12.09 29.57
N ALA A 192 -1.31 12.34 28.50
CA ALA A 192 -1.08 13.69 27.99
C ALA A 192 -2.32 14.22 27.25
N ALA A 193 -2.38 15.53 27.02
CA ALA A 193 -3.52 16.16 26.33
C ALA A 193 -3.72 15.62 24.90
N ALA A 194 -2.63 15.27 24.19
CA ALA A 194 -2.68 14.74 22.83
C ALA A 194 -3.23 13.29 22.77
N ALA A 195 -3.19 12.55 23.88
CA ALA A 195 -3.62 11.15 23.94
C ALA A 195 -5.11 10.98 23.63
N GLU A 196 -5.92 11.97 23.94
CA GLU A 196 -7.37 11.90 23.78
C GLU A 196 -7.77 11.66 22.32
N ALA A 197 -7.18 12.41 21.39
CA ALA A 197 -7.45 12.23 19.96
C ALA A 197 -7.00 10.85 19.46
N GLN A 198 -5.82 10.38 19.91
CA GLN A 198 -5.32 9.05 19.55
C GLN A 198 -6.28 7.96 20.04
N LEU A 199 -6.71 8.03 21.30
CA LEU A 199 -7.60 7.04 21.91
C LEU A 199 -9.02 7.07 21.32
N GLN A 200 -9.49 8.23 20.85
CA GLN A 200 -10.74 8.31 20.08
C GLN A 200 -10.62 7.59 18.73
N THR A 201 -9.50 7.72 18.03
CA THR A 201 -9.24 6.95 16.79
C THR A 201 -9.24 5.45 17.07
N VAL A 202 -8.58 5.01 18.15
CA VAL A 202 -8.60 3.59 18.57
C VAL A 202 -10.02 3.13 18.92
N ALA A 203 -10.79 3.93 19.66
CA ALA A 203 -12.17 3.63 20.00
C ALA A 203 -13.06 3.48 18.74
N GLY A 204 -12.84 4.32 17.73
CA GLY A 204 -13.47 4.21 16.42
C GLY A 204 -13.14 2.89 15.72
N GLN A 205 -11.88 2.45 15.76
CA GLN A 205 -11.45 1.16 15.22
C GLN A 205 -12.14 -0.03 15.93
N ILE A 206 -12.21 0.00 17.26
CA ILE A 206 -12.90 -1.02 18.06
C ILE A 206 -14.39 -1.09 17.67
N ALA A 207 -15.03 0.05 17.46
CA ALA A 207 -16.44 0.13 17.09
C ALA A 207 -16.77 -0.44 15.70
N GLN A 208 -15.77 -0.60 14.81
CA GLN A 208 -15.96 -1.23 13.50
C GLN A 208 -16.25 -2.74 13.59
N TYR A 209 -15.97 -3.36 14.73
CA TYR A 209 -16.17 -4.79 14.98
C TYR A 209 -17.20 -5.03 16.10
N PRO A 210 -18.50 -4.83 15.81
CA PRO A 210 -19.56 -4.89 16.83
C PRO A 210 -19.82 -6.29 17.38
N ASP A 211 -19.23 -7.34 16.80
CA ASP A 211 -19.30 -8.71 17.31
C ASP A 211 -18.21 -8.99 18.37
N GLY A 212 -17.27 -8.06 18.54
CA GLY A 212 -16.21 -8.15 19.52
C GLY A 212 -15.14 -9.18 19.16
N GLY A 213 -14.46 -9.70 20.18
CA GLY A 213 -13.30 -10.57 20.03
C GLY A 213 -12.28 -10.41 21.16
N THR A 214 -11.01 -10.64 20.86
CA THR A 214 -9.93 -10.42 21.84
C THR A 214 -9.36 -9.01 21.69
N LEU A 215 -9.13 -8.33 22.81
CA LEU A 215 -8.46 -7.04 22.87
C LEU A 215 -7.23 -7.20 23.78
N THR A 216 -6.04 -7.05 23.22
CA THR A 216 -4.78 -7.16 23.98
C THR A 216 -4.10 -5.80 23.99
N ILE A 217 -3.67 -5.33 25.16
CA ILE A 217 -2.97 -4.05 25.31
C ILE A 217 -1.64 -4.31 26.02
N VAL A 218 -0.54 -4.02 25.35
CA VAL A 218 0.82 -4.28 25.85
C VAL A 218 1.61 -2.98 25.91
N GLY A 219 2.15 -2.67 27.08
CA GLY A 219 3.06 -1.53 27.26
C GLY A 219 4.53 -1.96 27.13
N HIS A 220 5.35 -1.08 26.58
CA HIS A 220 6.80 -1.24 26.48
C HIS A 220 7.53 0.05 26.89
N THR A 221 8.78 -0.09 27.35
CA THR A 221 9.68 1.01 27.70
C THR A 221 10.97 0.92 26.87
N ASP A 222 11.85 1.91 27.05
CA ASP A 222 13.25 1.82 26.60
C ASP A 222 14.15 1.21 27.69
N ASP A 223 15.45 1.18 27.41
CA ASP A 223 16.53 0.58 28.22
C ASP A 223 17.08 1.49 29.34
N VAL A 224 16.38 2.57 29.71
CA VAL A 224 16.96 3.63 30.56
C VAL A 224 16.86 3.33 32.06
N GLN A 225 15.73 2.77 32.51
CA GLN A 225 15.47 2.46 33.92
C GLN A 225 15.66 0.97 34.21
N ASP A 226 15.64 0.56 35.48
CA ASP A 226 15.77 -0.85 35.83
C ASP A 226 14.56 -1.68 35.37
N ASP A 227 14.80 -2.98 35.09
CA ASP A 227 13.79 -3.92 34.60
C ASP A 227 12.48 -3.92 35.41
N ALA A 228 12.58 -3.86 36.75
CA ALA A 228 11.42 -3.92 37.62
C ALA A 228 10.58 -2.63 37.53
N TYR A 229 11.25 -1.47 37.48
CA TYR A 229 10.62 -0.20 37.23
C TYR A 229 9.94 -0.16 35.86
N ASN A 230 10.67 -0.54 34.81
CA ASN A 230 10.20 -0.56 33.43
C ASN A 230 8.99 -1.50 33.25
N GLN A 231 9.03 -2.67 33.88
CA GLN A 231 7.92 -3.61 33.92
C GLN A 231 6.67 -2.98 34.58
N ALA A 232 6.82 -2.34 35.74
CA ALA A 232 5.71 -1.72 36.44
C ALA A 232 5.12 -0.51 35.68
N LEU A 233 5.97 0.31 35.07
CA LEU A 233 5.54 1.49 34.30
C LEU A 233 4.77 1.08 33.05
N SER A 234 5.29 0.13 32.29
CA SER A 234 4.64 -0.38 31.07
C SER A 234 3.25 -0.99 31.37
N GLU A 235 3.13 -1.77 32.44
CA GLU A 235 1.84 -2.36 32.85
C GLU A 235 0.83 -1.28 33.28
N LYS A 236 1.27 -0.25 34.01
CA LYS A 236 0.42 0.90 34.37
C LYS A 236 -0.09 1.64 33.14
N ARG A 237 0.79 1.94 32.18
CA ARG A 237 0.44 2.62 30.92
C ARG A 237 -0.62 1.83 30.13
N ALA A 238 -0.43 0.53 29.99
CA ALA A 238 -1.37 -0.34 29.30
C ALA A 238 -2.74 -0.40 30.02
N ASN A 239 -2.76 -0.41 31.36
CA ASN A 239 -3.99 -0.33 32.15
C ASN A 239 -4.71 1.03 32.01
N THR A 240 -3.96 2.14 31.97
CA THR A 240 -4.53 3.47 31.71
C THR A 240 -5.23 3.51 30.36
N VAL A 241 -4.60 2.98 29.31
CA VAL A 241 -5.18 2.90 27.96
C VAL A 241 -6.45 2.06 27.97
N LYS A 242 -6.44 0.85 28.55
CA LYS A 242 -7.64 0.02 28.69
C LYS A 242 -8.79 0.77 29.35
N THR A 243 -8.50 1.43 30.47
CA THR A 243 -9.51 2.16 31.26
C THR A 243 -10.11 3.28 30.43
N ARG A 244 -9.29 4.06 29.72
CA ARG A 244 -9.78 5.16 28.88
C ARG A 244 -10.59 4.65 27.69
N LEU A 245 -10.16 3.57 27.03
CA LEU A 245 -10.93 2.97 25.94
C LEU A 245 -12.32 2.49 26.39
N GLY A 246 -12.41 1.87 27.57
CA GLY A 246 -13.70 1.47 28.15
C GLY A 246 -14.63 2.64 28.51
N GLN A 247 -14.10 3.86 28.60
CA GLN A 247 -14.91 5.09 28.76
C GLN A 247 -15.34 5.67 27.40
N LEU A 248 -14.58 5.43 26.33
CA LEU A 248 -14.81 5.99 25.00
C LEU A 248 -15.70 5.10 24.13
N THR A 249 -15.66 3.78 24.32
CA THR A 249 -16.43 2.82 23.52
C THR A 249 -16.81 1.57 24.34
N GLY A 250 -17.84 0.86 23.87
CA GLY A 250 -18.32 -0.36 24.51
C GLY A 250 -17.34 -1.52 24.32
N LEU A 251 -16.85 -2.09 25.43
CA LEU A 251 -15.95 -3.23 25.43
C LEU A 251 -16.64 -4.54 25.86
N ASP A 252 -17.97 -4.56 26.00
CA ASP A 252 -18.72 -5.69 26.59
C ASP A 252 -18.59 -7.00 25.80
N LYS A 253 -18.37 -6.90 24.49
CA LYS A 253 -18.15 -8.06 23.60
C LYS A 253 -16.67 -8.36 23.36
N TRP A 254 -15.79 -7.54 23.93
CA TRP A 254 -14.35 -7.72 23.87
C TRP A 254 -13.86 -8.43 25.13
N ASN A 255 -12.80 -9.22 24.99
CA ASN A 255 -12.07 -9.80 26.11
C ASN A 255 -10.75 -9.03 26.32
N PRO A 256 -10.75 -7.93 27.10
CA PRO A 256 -9.59 -7.05 27.25
C PRO A 256 -8.55 -7.62 28.24
N SER A 257 -7.37 -7.92 27.72
CA SER A 257 -6.17 -8.30 28.48
C SER A 257 -5.14 -7.17 28.47
N VAL A 258 -4.36 -7.06 29.56
CA VAL A 258 -3.30 -6.05 29.72
C VAL A 258 -2.02 -6.75 30.15
N ALA A 259 -0.89 -6.34 29.57
CA ALA A 259 0.43 -6.74 30.00
C ALA A 259 1.43 -5.58 29.93
N GLY A 260 2.45 -5.60 30.79
CA GLY A 260 3.68 -4.84 30.61
C GLY A 260 4.80 -5.76 30.14
N LYS A 261 5.74 -5.22 29.36
CA LYS A 261 6.95 -5.93 28.92
C LYS A 261 8.24 -5.21 29.30
N GLY A 262 8.14 -4.04 29.93
CA GLY A 262 9.30 -3.17 30.15
C GLY A 262 10.14 -3.04 28.89
N GLU A 263 11.44 -3.26 29.02
CA GLU A 263 12.42 -3.23 27.94
C GLU A 263 12.69 -4.58 27.27
N SER A 264 12.03 -5.66 27.72
CA SER A 264 12.41 -7.04 27.34
C SER A 264 12.08 -7.39 25.88
N GLU A 265 11.22 -6.61 25.23
CA GLU A 265 10.78 -6.81 23.83
C GLU A 265 10.97 -5.48 23.04
N PRO A 266 12.23 -5.10 22.77
CA PRO A 266 12.52 -3.88 22.02
C PRO A 266 12.08 -4.03 20.56
N ARG A 267 11.44 -2.99 20.02
CA ARG A 267 11.05 -2.91 18.60
C ARG A 267 12.24 -2.61 17.71
N VAL A 268 13.10 -1.72 18.16
CA VAL A 268 14.35 -1.32 17.48
C VAL A 268 15.49 -1.60 18.44
N SER A 269 16.44 -2.42 17.99
CA SER A 269 17.66 -2.67 18.75
C SER A 269 18.54 -1.42 18.79
N GLY A 270 19.20 -1.18 19.92
CA GLY A 270 20.18 -0.10 20.08
C GLY A 270 19.75 0.94 21.10
N THR A 271 20.66 1.86 21.38
CA THR A 271 20.56 2.82 22.50
C THR A 271 20.52 4.27 22.04
N THR A 272 20.27 4.51 20.75
CA THR A 272 20.08 5.88 20.22
C THR A 272 18.72 6.43 20.68
N ASP A 273 18.58 7.76 20.73
CA ASP A 273 17.33 8.38 21.15
C ASP A 273 16.16 7.99 20.23
N GLU A 274 16.42 7.80 18.93
CA GLU A 274 15.41 7.31 17.98
C GLU A 274 15.00 5.87 18.26
N ALA A 275 15.94 4.99 18.58
CA ALA A 275 15.64 3.60 18.95
C ALA A 275 14.82 3.55 20.25
N ARG A 276 15.22 4.34 21.25
CA ARG A 276 14.51 4.46 22.53
C ARG A 276 13.10 5.00 22.36
N ALA A 277 12.92 6.05 21.57
CA ALA A 277 11.59 6.60 21.25
C ALA A 277 10.69 5.57 20.56
N ALA A 278 11.22 4.78 19.62
CA ALA A 278 10.48 3.71 18.97
C ALA A 278 10.11 2.56 19.93
N ASN A 279 10.93 2.31 20.96
CA ASN A 279 10.70 1.26 21.96
C ASN A 279 9.64 1.66 23.00
N ARG A 280 9.59 2.94 23.39
CA ARG A 280 8.57 3.50 24.29
C ARG A 280 7.19 3.57 23.60
N ARG A 281 6.40 2.51 23.69
CA ARG A 281 5.12 2.38 22.96
C ARG A 281 4.07 1.59 23.75
N VAL A 282 2.82 1.75 23.36
CA VAL A 282 1.73 0.84 23.71
C VAL A 282 1.21 0.20 22.43
N GLU A 283 1.16 -1.12 22.40
CA GLU A 283 0.58 -1.90 21.31
C GLU A 283 -0.82 -2.39 21.70
N ILE A 284 -1.77 -2.22 20.80
CA ILE A 284 -3.17 -2.62 20.99
C ILE A 284 -3.52 -3.54 19.84
N THR A 285 -3.82 -4.80 20.14
CA THR A 285 -4.21 -5.80 19.15
C THR A 285 -5.67 -6.16 19.30
N LEU A 286 -6.43 -5.97 18.23
CA LEU A 286 -7.81 -6.41 18.09
C LEU A 286 -7.82 -7.70 17.28
N THR A 287 -8.41 -8.77 17.80
CA THR A 287 -8.69 -9.99 17.01
C THR A 287 -10.19 -10.23 17.00
N PRO A 288 -10.91 -9.66 16.01
CA PRO A 288 -12.35 -9.80 15.90
C PRO A 288 -12.78 -11.26 15.68
N THR A 289 -13.90 -11.68 16.26
CA THR A 289 -14.41 -13.06 16.12
C THR A 289 -14.66 -13.47 14.67
N GLY A 290 -15.03 -12.53 13.80
CA GLY A 290 -15.26 -12.75 12.36
C GLY A 290 -14.05 -12.44 11.46
N GLY A 291 -12.89 -12.12 12.04
CA GLY A 291 -11.76 -11.55 11.31
C GLY A 291 -12.05 -10.12 10.81
N THR A 292 -11.18 -9.60 9.94
CA THR A 292 -11.23 -8.20 9.47
C THR A 292 -11.91 -8.04 8.11
N GLY A 293 -12.20 -9.13 7.38
CA GLY A 293 -12.79 -9.08 6.04
C GLY A 293 -14.20 -8.45 5.97
N SER A 294 -14.88 -8.24 7.10
CA SER A 294 -16.15 -7.50 7.16
C SER A 294 -15.98 -5.98 7.33
N SER A 295 -14.79 -5.49 7.71
CA SER A 295 -14.49 -4.06 7.85
C SER A 295 -13.87 -3.45 6.58
N THR A 296 -13.24 -4.24 5.71
CA THR A 296 -12.83 -3.76 4.37
C THR A 296 -14.04 -3.30 3.51
N LYS A 297 -15.26 -3.79 3.81
CA LYS A 297 -16.52 -3.27 3.23
C LYS A 297 -16.99 -1.93 3.82
N ARG A 298 -16.40 -1.48 4.92
CA ARG A 298 -16.79 -0.27 5.68
C ARG A 298 -15.53 0.56 5.90
N GLY A 299 -15.18 1.31 4.85
CA GLY A 299 -13.97 2.11 4.68
C GLY A 299 -13.04 2.26 5.88
N GLY A 300 -11.80 1.81 5.70
CA GLY A 300 -10.73 2.03 6.65
C GLY A 300 -10.66 3.52 7.03
N LEU A 301 -10.79 3.79 8.32
CA LEU A 301 -10.51 5.09 8.97
C LEU A 301 -11.31 6.32 8.50
N GLY A 302 -12.27 6.20 7.60
CA GLY A 302 -13.10 7.32 7.15
C GLY A 302 -14.58 7.13 7.48
N ASN A 303 -15.06 7.99 8.40
CA ASN A 303 -16.44 8.10 8.86
C ASN A 303 -17.02 6.85 9.56
N GLY A 304 -17.01 6.90 10.88
CA GLY A 304 -18.04 6.23 11.69
C GLY A 304 -19.43 6.79 11.39
N ALA A 305 -20.04 6.36 10.29
CA ALA A 305 -21.47 6.47 10.05
C ALA A 305 -22.13 5.13 10.44
N GLY A 306 -21.95 4.73 11.70
CA GLY A 306 -22.76 3.71 12.35
C GLY A 306 -24.00 4.38 12.94
N SER A 307 -25.17 4.05 12.38
CA SER A 307 -26.51 4.38 12.85
C SER A 307 -26.67 4.39 14.39
N ALA A 308 -26.51 5.55 15.00
CA ALA A 308 -27.21 5.96 16.21
C ALA A 308 -27.34 7.48 16.14
N THR A 309 -28.55 8.00 16.22
CA THR A 309 -28.80 9.44 16.35
C THR A 309 -28.49 9.86 17.78
N PRO A 310 -27.61 10.86 18.02
CA PRO A 310 -27.83 11.79 19.12
C PRO A 310 -28.21 13.15 18.56
N SER A 311 -29.27 13.68 19.15
CA SER A 311 -29.84 15.00 19.00
C SER A 311 -28.82 16.14 18.85
N ALA A 312 -29.00 16.91 17.78
CA ALA A 312 -28.84 18.36 17.66
C ALA A 312 -27.84 19.06 18.60
N GLN A 313 -26.57 19.06 18.21
CA GLN A 313 -25.75 20.28 18.21
C GLN A 313 -24.60 20.11 17.23
N ALA A 314 -24.86 20.42 15.96
CA ALA A 314 -23.84 20.46 14.92
C ALA A 314 -22.95 21.69 15.14
N SER A 315 -21.76 21.47 15.70
CA SER A 315 -20.60 22.31 15.38
C SER A 315 -19.87 21.64 14.22
N SER A 316 -19.87 22.31 13.07
CA SER A 316 -19.00 22.02 11.94
C SER A 316 -17.53 21.99 12.40
N GLY A 317 -17.01 20.79 12.65
CA GLY A 317 -15.63 20.54 13.02
C GLY A 317 -15.13 19.33 12.26
N GLY A 318 -15.06 19.43 10.93
CA GLY A 318 -14.28 18.46 10.15
C GLY A 318 -12.84 18.55 10.64
N ALA A 319 -12.22 17.42 10.95
CA ALA A 319 -10.80 17.39 11.26
C ALA A 319 -10.06 18.10 10.12
N SER A 320 -9.45 19.24 10.41
CA SER A 320 -8.68 19.99 9.42
C SER A 320 -7.58 19.08 8.90
N LEU A 321 -7.40 19.02 7.58
CA LEU A 321 -6.28 18.31 6.97
C LEU A 321 -4.96 18.74 7.65
N PRO A 322 -4.02 17.81 7.89
CA PRO A 322 -2.70 18.18 8.41
C PRO A 322 -2.04 19.19 7.47
N GLU A 323 -1.17 20.06 7.99
CA GLU A 323 -0.44 21.02 7.17
C GLU A 323 0.31 20.30 6.03
N ALA A 324 0.22 20.84 4.82
CA ALA A 324 0.95 20.31 3.67
C ALA A 324 2.41 20.76 3.73
N LYS A 325 3.35 19.83 3.62
CA LYS A 325 4.81 20.11 3.70
C LYS A 325 5.44 20.53 2.37
N GLY A 326 4.69 20.48 1.28
CA GLY A 326 5.16 20.79 -0.06
C GLY A 326 4.10 21.46 -0.92
N PRO A 327 4.35 21.63 -2.23
CA PRO A 327 3.39 22.21 -3.16
C PRO A 327 2.02 21.52 -3.12
N VAL A 328 0.95 22.31 -3.22
CA VAL A 328 -0.43 21.84 -3.21
C VAL A 328 -1.08 22.21 -4.55
N GLY A 329 -1.75 21.25 -5.17
CA GLY A 329 -2.58 21.47 -6.36
C GLY A 329 -3.86 20.64 -6.30
N LYS A 330 -4.84 20.96 -7.13
CA LYS A 330 -6.01 20.07 -7.30
C LYS A 330 -5.61 18.84 -8.11
N GLY A 331 -6.21 17.70 -7.86
CA GLY A 331 -5.93 16.44 -8.56
C GLY A 331 -5.95 16.59 -10.09
N THR A 332 -7.02 17.17 -10.63
CA THR A 332 -7.23 17.36 -12.07
C THR A 332 -6.29 18.38 -12.71
N GLU A 333 -5.78 19.34 -11.91
CA GLU A 333 -4.86 20.39 -12.39
C GLU A 333 -3.39 19.95 -12.24
N GLY A 334 -3.11 19.10 -11.26
CA GLY A 334 -1.78 18.64 -10.89
C GLY A 334 -0.97 19.66 -10.10
N VAL A 335 0.24 19.25 -9.75
CA VAL A 335 1.22 20.07 -9.05
C VAL A 335 2.61 19.82 -9.61
N THR A 336 3.40 20.90 -9.77
CA THR A 336 4.79 20.79 -10.22
C THR A 336 5.74 20.75 -9.03
N VAL A 337 6.53 19.69 -8.97
CA VAL A 337 7.56 19.44 -7.96
C VAL A 337 8.94 19.47 -8.60
N LYS A 338 9.95 19.85 -7.83
CA LYS A 338 11.32 20.08 -8.33
C LYS A 338 12.33 19.47 -7.39
N ARG A 339 13.35 18.81 -7.93
CA ARG A 339 14.51 18.40 -7.12
C ARG A 339 15.17 19.65 -6.54
N SER A 340 15.65 19.54 -5.30
CA SER A 340 16.28 20.66 -4.60
C SER A 340 17.62 21.10 -5.21
N ASP A 341 18.28 20.20 -5.95
CA ASP A 341 19.50 20.50 -6.74
C ASP A 341 19.20 21.10 -8.13
N GLY A 342 17.92 21.24 -8.49
CA GLY A 342 17.47 21.77 -9.77
C GLY A 342 17.56 20.80 -10.95
N SER A 343 17.97 19.55 -10.73
CA SER A 343 18.28 18.58 -11.79
C SER A 343 17.07 17.98 -12.51
N GLY A 344 15.86 18.13 -11.97
CA GLY A 344 14.67 17.45 -12.51
C GLY A 344 13.36 17.98 -11.95
N TRP A 345 12.37 18.12 -12.84
CA TRP A 345 11.06 18.71 -12.56
C TRP A 345 9.96 17.76 -13.04
N LEU A 346 8.97 17.50 -12.19
CA LEU A 346 7.82 16.68 -12.53
C LEU A 346 6.53 17.45 -12.31
N THR A 347 5.56 17.30 -13.20
CA THR A 347 4.16 17.59 -12.89
C THR A 347 3.46 16.29 -12.56
N ILE A 348 2.84 16.22 -11.39
CA ILE A 348 2.11 15.06 -10.88
C ILE A 348 0.63 15.43 -10.81
N SER A 349 -0.25 14.64 -11.43
CA SER A 349 -1.69 14.85 -11.40
C SER A 349 -2.46 13.54 -11.23
N LEU A 350 -3.67 13.65 -10.70
CA LEU A 350 -4.58 12.54 -10.49
C LEU A 350 -6.01 13.02 -10.81
N ASP A 351 -6.48 12.70 -12.00
CA ASP A 351 -7.78 13.17 -12.51
C ASP A 351 -8.95 12.69 -11.66
N HIS A 352 -8.93 11.41 -11.28
CA HIS A 352 -9.91 10.77 -10.41
C HIS A 352 -9.33 9.47 -9.86
N VAL A 353 -10.05 8.86 -8.93
CA VAL A 353 -9.87 7.46 -8.52
C VAL A 353 -11.14 6.65 -8.78
N THR A 354 -10.99 5.35 -9.00
CA THR A 354 -12.11 4.43 -9.21
C THR A 354 -12.31 3.56 -7.98
N ARG A 355 -13.49 3.63 -7.37
CA ARG A 355 -13.91 2.80 -6.24
C ARG A 355 -14.29 1.41 -6.74
N ALA A 356 -13.65 0.39 -6.17
CA ALA A 356 -13.94 -1.02 -6.44
C ALA A 356 -13.73 -1.85 -5.16
N GLY A 357 -14.78 -2.51 -4.67
CA GLY A 357 -14.69 -3.51 -3.59
C GLY A 357 -14.12 -3.00 -2.25
N GLY A 358 -14.27 -1.71 -1.92
CA GLY A 358 -13.68 -1.13 -0.70
C GLY A 358 -12.24 -0.63 -0.89
N TYR A 359 -11.79 -0.56 -2.14
CA TYR A 359 -10.50 0.01 -2.54
C TYR A 359 -10.70 1.15 -3.55
N LEU A 360 -9.70 2.01 -3.66
CA LEU A 360 -9.59 3.07 -4.66
C LEU A 360 -8.43 2.73 -5.59
N LEU A 361 -8.71 2.67 -6.89
CA LEU A 361 -7.75 2.46 -7.96
C LEU A 361 -7.36 3.82 -8.52
N GLY A 362 -6.08 4.20 -8.40
CA GLY A 362 -5.55 5.47 -8.88
C GLY A 362 -4.51 5.30 -9.97
N GLU A 363 -4.68 6.06 -11.05
CA GLU A 363 -3.73 6.15 -12.16
C GLU A 363 -3.10 7.54 -12.17
N VAL A 364 -2.02 7.69 -11.39
CA VAL A 364 -1.34 8.98 -11.23
C VAL A 364 -0.54 9.27 -12.50
N LYS A 365 -0.77 10.43 -13.11
CA LYS A 365 -0.02 10.87 -14.28
C LYS A 365 1.20 11.67 -13.84
N VAL A 366 2.38 11.26 -14.31
CA VAL A 366 3.65 11.94 -14.04
C VAL A 366 4.24 12.40 -15.35
N VAL A 367 4.51 13.71 -15.48
CA VAL A 367 5.09 14.32 -16.67
C VAL A 367 6.43 14.95 -16.30
N ALA A 368 7.51 14.57 -16.97
CA ALA A 368 8.79 15.26 -16.83
C ALA A 368 8.73 16.58 -17.60
N VAL A 369 9.00 17.69 -16.90
CA VAL A 369 8.87 19.04 -17.45
C VAL A 369 10.22 19.57 -17.91
N ASP A 370 11.24 19.42 -17.07
CA ASP A 370 12.59 19.89 -17.32
C ASP A 370 13.61 18.98 -16.61
N GLY A 371 14.70 18.66 -17.31
CA GLY A 371 15.70 17.68 -16.89
C GLY A 371 15.22 16.23 -16.90
N ASP A 372 16.12 15.30 -17.24
CA ASP A 372 15.83 13.87 -17.19
C ASP A 372 15.84 13.37 -15.74
N THR A 373 14.70 12.84 -15.28
CA THR A 373 14.44 12.69 -13.84
C THR A 373 13.64 11.42 -13.53
N SER A 374 14.01 10.69 -12.46
CA SER A 374 13.21 9.57 -11.93
C SER A 374 12.08 10.10 -11.04
N ALA A 375 11.01 9.31 -10.87
CA ALA A 375 9.89 9.67 -10.00
C ALA A 375 10.01 9.15 -8.56
N SER A 376 10.86 8.13 -8.32
CA SER A 376 11.01 7.41 -7.04
C SER A 376 10.93 8.29 -5.77
N ASP A 377 11.65 9.41 -5.74
CA ASP A 377 11.79 10.23 -4.53
C ASP A 377 10.45 10.85 -4.07
N TRP A 378 9.51 11.03 -4.99
CA TRP A 378 8.16 11.58 -4.74
C TRP A 378 7.09 10.51 -4.52
N PHE A 379 7.48 9.23 -4.44
CA PHE A 379 6.52 8.13 -4.28
C PHE A 379 6.96 7.10 -3.23
N HIS A 380 8.26 6.95 -2.98
CA HIS A 380 8.79 6.02 -2.00
C HIS A 380 8.74 6.58 -0.58
N ASP A 381 8.41 5.76 0.43
CA ASP A 381 8.40 6.13 1.84
C ASP A 381 9.79 5.97 2.49
N ILE A 382 10.76 6.79 2.07
CA ILE A 382 12.17 6.68 2.50
C ILE A 382 12.38 6.88 4.00
N ASP A 383 11.39 7.42 4.71
CA ASP A 383 11.49 7.76 6.13
C ASP A 383 11.19 6.57 7.05
N SER A 384 10.58 5.52 6.51
CA SER A 384 10.32 4.24 7.16
C SER A 384 11.52 3.30 7.02
N GLY A 385 12.63 3.61 7.69
CA GLY A 385 13.78 2.70 7.76
C GLY A 385 14.85 2.91 6.69
N GLY A 386 14.64 3.87 5.78
CA GLY A 386 15.58 4.23 4.72
C GLY A 386 15.22 3.61 3.37
N ILE A 387 16.06 3.85 2.37
CA ILE A 387 15.85 3.42 0.96
C ILE A 387 15.77 1.90 0.74
N PHE A 388 16.14 1.12 1.75
CA PHE A 388 16.18 -0.34 1.73
C PHE A 388 15.03 -0.97 2.52
N SER A 389 14.04 -0.18 2.90
CA SER A 389 12.88 -0.62 3.67
C SER A 389 11.59 -0.22 2.97
N ASN A 390 10.53 -1.00 3.19
CA ASN A 390 9.19 -0.61 2.74
C ASN A 390 8.52 0.33 3.76
N SER A 391 7.34 0.85 3.43
CA SER A 391 6.53 1.70 4.34
C SER A 391 6.13 1.06 5.69
N ARG A 392 6.40 -0.24 5.89
CA ARG A 392 6.24 -0.94 7.17
C ARG A 392 7.54 -1.05 7.98
N ASN A 393 8.65 -0.48 7.49
CA ASN A 393 9.99 -0.59 8.04
C ASN A 393 10.48 -2.05 8.05
N GLU A 394 10.10 -2.82 7.03
CA GLU A 394 10.59 -4.19 6.81
C GLU A 394 11.71 -4.16 5.79
N ASP A 395 12.74 -4.98 6.02
CA ASP A 395 13.90 -5.09 5.16
C ASP A 395 14.13 -6.57 4.82
N SER A 396 14.18 -6.86 3.53
CA SER A 396 14.61 -8.14 2.97
C SER A 396 15.32 -7.90 1.65
N ALA A 397 16.07 -8.88 1.16
CA ALA A 397 16.67 -8.78 -0.18
C ALA A 397 15.62 -8.46 -1.26
N SER A 398 14.39 -8.97 -1.13
CA SER A 398 13.33 -8.64 -2.08
C SER A 398 12.85 -7.19 -1.96
N VAL A 399 12.76 -6.64 -0.75
CA VAL A 399 12.46 -5.22 -0.54
C VAL A 399 13.57 -4.36 -1.14
N GLN A 400 14.84 -4.67 -0.85
CA GLN A 400 15.99 -3.89 -1.30
C GLN A 400 16.13 -3.81 -2.82
N TYR A 401 15.86 -4.89 -3.54
CA TYR A 401 16.05 -4.92 -5.00
C TYR A 401 14.80 -4.65 -5.80
N THR A 402 13.61 -4.94 -5.27
CA THR A 402 12.35 -4.81 -6.02
C THR A 402 11.56 -3.59 -5.59
N LEU A 403 11.65 -3.14 -4.34
CA LEU A 403 10.75 -2.13 -3.77
C LEU A 403 11.42 -0.83 -3.34
N SER A 404 12.75 -0.73 -3.40
CA SER A 404 13.53 0.48 -3.04
C SER A 404 13.19 1.73 -3.86
N SER A 405 12.32 1.61 -4.86
CA SER A 405 11.84 2.69 -5.71
C SER A 405 10.37 2.53 -6.05
N ALA A 406 9.63 1.84 -5.19
CA ALA A 406 8.20 1.61 -5.34
C ALA A 406 7.39 2.87 -4.97
N CYS A 407 6.13 2.86 -5.38
CA CYS A 407 5.11 3.73 -4.83
C CYS A 407 4.53 3.10 -3.56
N ASP A 408 5.14 3.38 -2.41
CA ASP A 408 4.67 2.90 -1.10
C ASP A 408 4.46 4.03 -0.08
N GLY A 409 4.74 5.29 -0.45
CA GLY A 409 4.61 6.47 0.40
C GLY A 409 3.53 7.47 0.00
N LEU A 410 2.90 7.32 -1.18
CA LEU A 410 1.79 8.19 -1.58
C LEU A 410 0.51 7.78 -0.83
N ALA A 411 0.08 8.59 0.14
CA ALA A 411 -0.99 8.22 1.06
C ALA A 411 -2.29 8.99 0.81
N VAL A 412 -3.44 8.35 1.02
CA VAL A 412 -4.74 9.03 1.15
C VAL A 412 -4.84 9.64 2.55
N VAL A 413 -5.27 10.89 2.65
CA VAL A 413 -5.44 11.57 3.95
C VAL A 413 -6.91 11.57 4.36
N ALA A 414 -7.23 10.86 5.45
CA ALA A 414 -8.58 10.76 5.97
C ALA A 414 -8.57 10.58 7.50
N GLY A 415 -9.48 11.24 8.21
CA GLY A 415 -9.62 11.07 9.66
C GLY A 415 -8.38 11.44 10.48
N GLY A 416 -7.53 12.37 9.98
CA GLY A 416 -6.24 12.71 10.60
C GLY A 416 -5.13 11.67 10.38
N MET A 417 -5.41 10.62 9.60
CA MET A 417 -4.46 9.56 9.26
C MET A 417 -4.00 9.70 7.81
N GLN A 418 -2.78 9.25 7.56
CA GLN A 418 -2.26 8.87 6.26
C GLN A 418 -2.51 7.38 6.08
N ILE A 419 -3.36 7.03 5.12
CA ILE A 419 -3.64 5.66 4.70
C ILE A 419 -2.72 5.38 3.51
N LEU A 420 -1.69 4.56 3.73
CA LEU A 420 -0.68 4.23 2.72
C LEU A 420 -1.28 3.32 1.64
N PRO A 421 -0.59 3.14 0.49
CA PRO A 421 -1.00 2.15 -0.50
C PRO A 421 -1.28 0.80 0.17
N ALA A 422 -2.38 0.16 -0.23
CA ALA A 422 -2.71 -1.17 0.26
C ALA A 422 -1.56 -2.11 -0.10
N ASP A 423 -1.27 -3.06 0.78
CA ASP A 423 -0.16 -3.99 0.60
C ASP A 423 -0.58 -5.40 0.99
N TYR A 424 0.32 -6.36 0.85
CA TYR A 424 0.06 -7.76 1.13
C TYR A 424 1.41 -8.49 1.17
N VAL A 425 1.45 -9.66 1.79
CA VAL A 425 2.64 -10.52 1.76
C VAL A 425 2.45 -11.56 0.64
N PRO A 426 3.20 -11.51 -0.48
CA PRO A 426 3.10 -12.54 -1.51
C PRO A 426 3.41 -13.93 -0.94
N GLY A 427 2.81 -14.98 -1.50
CA GLY A 427 3.12 -16.35 -1.11
C GLY A 427 4.63 -16.61 -1.15
N GLY A 428 5.17 -17.33 -0.15
CA GLY A 428 6.61 -17.60 -0.06
C GLY A 428 7.50 -16.38 0.25
N LYS A 429 6.93 -15.22 0.58
CA LYS A 429 7.65 -14.03 1.06
C LYS A 429 7.33 -13.76 2.53
N ASP A 430 8.14 -12.93 3.16
CA ASP A 430 8.06 -12.53 4.57
C ASP A 430 7.89 -11.01 4.76
N THR A 431 7.94 -10.24 3.66
CA THR A 431 7.79 -8.78 3.66
C THR A 431 6.63 -8.33 2.80
N HIS A 432 6.00 -7.23 3.18
CA HIS A 432 4.86 -6.65 2.48
C HIS A 432 5.29 -5.94 1.20
N TRP A 433 4.49 -6.16 0.17
CA TRP A 433 4.66 -5.59 -1.15
C TRP A 433 3.47 -4.67 -1.43
N PRO A 434 3.69 -3.43 -1.90
CA PRO A 434 2.58 -2.54 -2.21
C PRO A 434 1.73 -3.08 -3.40
N LEU A 435 0.45 -2.72 -3.41
CA LEU A 435 -0.42 -2.82 -4.58
C LEU A 435 -0.27 -1.54 -5.41
N ALA A 436 0.93 -1.32 -5.90
CA ALA A 436 1.30 -0.13 -6.64
C ALA A 436 2.50 -0.42 -7.55
N GLU A 437 2.99 0.60 -8.25
CA GLU A 437 4.24 0.48 -9.00
C GLU A 437 5.43 0.09 -8.13
N PHE A 438 6.25 -0.82 -8.63
CA PHE A 438 7.47 -1.29 -7.95
C PHE A 438 8.73 -0.52 -8.32
N ASN A 439 8.80 0.00 -9.55
CA ASN A 439 10.02 0.61 -10.06
C ASN A 439 9.75 1.98 -10.71
N LEU A 440 10.09 3.03 -9.96
CA LEU A 440 10.05 4.42 -10.40
C LEU A 440 11.46 5.04 -10.50
N ALA A 441 12.50 4.20 -10.53
CA ALA A 441 13.90 4.64 -10.64
C ALA A 441 14.31 5.02 -12.07
N GLU A 442 13.57 4.54 -13.08
CA GLU A 442 13.85 4.88 -14.46
C GLU A 442 13.67 6.38 -14.72
N LYS A 443 14.62 6.97 -15.44
CA LYS A 443 14.56 8.38 -15.79
C LYS A 443 13.54 8.60 -16.91
N LEU A 444 12.64 9.54 -16.67
CA LEU A 444 11.79 10.13 -17.70
C LEU A 444 12.58 11.20 -18.45
N GLN A 445 12.52 11.15 -19.78
CA GLN A 445 13.01 12.24 -20.62
C GLN A 445 12.09 13.45 -20.49
N ALA A 446 12.64 14.66 -20.50
CA ALA A 446 11.84 15.88 -20.48
C ALA A 446 10.79 15.91 -21.61
N GLY A 447 9.58 16.36 -21.30
CA GLY A 447 8.43 16.37 -22.21
C GLY A 447 7.67 15.04 -22.30
N THR A 448 8.14 13.99 -21.62
CA THR A 448 7.50 12.67 -21.64
C THR A 448 6.72 12.36 -20.38
N ALA A 449 5.89 11.30 -20.41
CA ALA A 449 5.02 10.93 -19.31
C ALA A 449 5.05 9.42 -18.98
N MET A 450 4.70 9.11 -17.74
CA MET A 450 4.33 7.76 -17.27
C MET A 450 3.04 7.80 -16.45
N THR A 451 2.43 6.64 -16.30
CA THR A 451 1.36 6.38 -15.34
C THR A 451 1.95 5.64 -14.15
N VAL A 452 1.54 5.98 -12.94
CA VAL A 452 1.83 5.25 -11.71
C VAL A 452 0.53 4.68 -11.18
N ALA A 453 0.34 3.37 -11.31
CA ALA A 453 -0.81 2.67 -10.76
C ALA A 453 -0.64 2.48 -9.24
N VAL A 454 -1.66 2.80 -8.46
CA VAL A 454 -1.66 2.68 -7.00
C VAL A 454 -3.05 2.28 -6.50
N VAL A 455 -3.10 1.38 -5.51
CA VAL A 455 -4.34 0.98 -4.85
C VAL A 455 -4.32 1.47 -3.41
N TRP A 456 -5.37 2.14 -2.99
CA TRP A 456 -5.59 2.52 -1.59
C TRP A 456 -6.81 1.82 -1.01
N PRO A 457 -6.85 1.59 0.30
CA PRO A 457 -8.11 1.35 1.00
C PRO A 457 -9.02 2.57 0.82
N ASP A 458 -10.30 2.33 0.58
CA ASP A 458 -11.27 3.40 0.40
C ASP A 458 -11.74 3.97 1.75
N PRO A 459 -11.47 5.24 2.08
CA PRO A 459 -11.99 5.86 3.30
C PRO A 459 -13.45 6.30 3.17
N GLY A 460 -14.11 6.09 2.03
CA GLY A 460 -15.43 6.62 1.75
C GLY A 460 -15.42 8.08 1.27
N GLY A 461 -16.60 8.60 0.92
CA GLY A 461 -16.79 9.95 0.37
C GLY A 461 -16.66 10.03 -1.15
N ASP A 462 -16.93 11.21 -1.70
CA ASP A 462 -16.98 11.46 -3.15
C ASP A 462 -15.71 12.17 -3.67
N THR A 463 -14.86 12.64 -2.75
CA THR A 463 -13.55 13.21 -3.07
C THR A 463 -12.51 12.75 -2.05
N ILE A 464 -11.25 12.68 -2.49
CA ILE A 464 -10.10 12.38 -1.63
C ILE A 464 -9.01 13.44 -1.75
N THR A 465 -8.10 13.42 -0.79
CA THR A 465 -6.81 14.11 -0.84
C THR A 465 -5.71 13.06 -0.74
N VAL A 466 -4.69 13.15 -1.61
CA VAL A 466 -3.47 12.34 -1.50
C VAL A 466 -2.27 13.22 -1.19
N ASP A 467 -1.36 12.67 -0.39
CA ASP A 467 -0.21 13.37 0.18
C ASP A 467 0.98 12.42 0.15
N HIS A 468 2.10 12.88 -0.41
CA HIS A 468 3.40 12.25 -0.19
C HIS A 468 4.16 13.16 0.77
N GLN A 469 4.57 12.61 1.91
CA GLN A 469 5.33 13.36 2.90
C GLN A 469 6.72 12.78 3.04
N SER A 470 7.73 13.64 2.90
CA SER A 470 9.07 13.39 3.41
C SER A 470 9.12 13.81 4.90
N ILE A 471 9.15 12.82 5.79
CA ILE A 471 9.02 12.92 7.24
C ILE A 471 10.40 12.94 7.96
N LYS A 472 11.52 12.45 7.40
CA LYS A 472 12.83 12.44 8.07
C LYS A 472 13.97 13.08 7.25
N LYS A 473 14.52 14.15 7.85
CA LYS A 473 15.77 14.87 7.52
C LYS A 473 15.83 15.53 6.14
N GLY A 474 15.41 16.80 6.11
CA GLY A 474 15.73 17.76 5.07
C GLY A 474 14.50 18.28 4.34
N ASN A 475 13.98 19.42 4.80
CA ASN A 475 13.19 20.45 4.12
C ASN A 475 11.97 20.07 3.24
N GLY A 476 11.48 18.83 3.20
CA GLY A 476 10.30 18.49 2.40
C GLY A 476 10.53 18.55 0.89
N SER A 477 11.79 18.38 0.44
CA SER A 477 12.19 18.47 -0.98
C SER A 477 11.34 17.61 -1.93
N TYR A 478 10.75 16.54 -1.43
CA TYR A 478 9.93 15.61 -2.21
C TYR A 478 8.47 15.52 -1.76
N ALA A 479 8.02 16.39 -0.86
CA ALA A 479 6.63 16.42 -0.43
C ALA A 479 5.74 17.14 -1.45
N TYR A 480 4.49 16.68 -1.58
CA TYR A 480 3.44 17.39 -2.32
C TYR A 480 2.06 16.85 -1.94
N ARG A 481 1.03 17.63 -2.29
CA ARG A 481 -0.37 17.27 -2.06
C ARG A 481 -1.23 17.51 -3.28
N LEU A 482 -2.12 16.56 -3.56
CA LEU A 482 -3.22 16.70 -4.50
C LEU A 482 -4.55 16.66 -3.75
N THR A 483 -5.37 17.70 -3.91
CA THR A 483 -6.68 17.85 -3.27
C THR A 483 -7.84 17.68 -4.25
N ASP A 484 -9.06 17.57 -3.73
CA ASP A 484 -10.30 17.58 -4.52
C ASP A 484 -10.34 16.53 -5.64
N ILE A 485 -9.71 15.37 -5.44
CA ILE A 485 -9.69 14.29 -6.42
C ILE A 485 -11.05 13.58 -6.38
N PRO A 486 -11.83 13.57 -7.47
CA PRO A 486 -13.11 12.88 -7.52
C PRO A 486 -12.97 11.36 -7.35
N VAL A 487 -13.91 10.75 -6.65
CA VAL A 487 -14.11 9.30 -6.59
C VAL A 487 -15.23 8.92 -7.55
N LYS A 488 -14.99 7.94 -8.42
CA LYS A 488 -15.98 7.38 -9.34
C LYS A 488 -16.23 5.92 -9.00
N ASP A 489 -17.46 5.44 -9.10
CA ASP A 489 -17.75 4.02 -8.92
C ASP A 489 -17.39 3.21 -10.19
N SER A 490 -16.86 2.00 -10.00
CA SER A 490 -16.47 1.05 -11.07
C SER A 490 -17.63 0.48 -11.85
#